data_AF-A0A3C1WG15-F1
#
_entry.id   AF-A0A3C1WG15-F1
#
_cell.length_a   1.000
_cell.length_b   1.000
_cell.length_c   1.000
_cell.angle_alpha   90.00
_cell.angle_beta   90.00
_cell.angle_gamma   90.00
#
_symmetry.space_group_name_H-M   'P 1'
#
loop_
_entity.id
_entity.type
_entity.pdbx_description
1 polymer ?
#
loop_
_entity_poly.entity_id
_entity_poly.type
_entity_poly.pdbx_seq_one_letter_code
_entity_poly.pdbx_strand_id
1 'polypeptide(L)'
;RGTGTPENYSRLYNDAAAAYALALRWRISDSAAYADAAVRILNAWSSTLKAINGTSDKYLASGIYGYQMANAAELMRAYPGWAAVDFTRFQNMMLAIFYPMNHAFLTDHNGACGSHYWANWDLSNMASMISIGILCDNRTIYNEAVDYFKTGAGTGAIANAVWYLHPGNLGQWQESGRDQGHALLGPALMGPFCEMAWNQGDDLYGHDGNRFLKGAEYVAQFNLGKSVPYATYNNCDNVNQTVISDSGRGGLCPEWELIYNHYVNRKGLAAPNSQAYAALVRPEGGGGDYGPNSGGYDQLGYGTLMFTLPQATPIFPPAKRTKTSAPSGVFVSNMLGRVIWMPRRESTGIYVLKIPESEMNRRAPVFHP
;
A
#
# COMPACT_ATOMS: atom_id res chain seq x y z
N ARG A 1 -21.06 -1.89 -4.40
CA ARG A 1 -20.27 -3.02 -4.93
C ARG A 1 -20.99 -4.29 -4.50
N GLY A 2 -21.30 -5.19 -5.43
CA GLY A 2 -22.11 -6.39 -5.21
C GLY A 2 -23.42 -6.39 -6.00
N THR A 3 -24.24 -7.43 -5.78
CA THR A 3 -25.49 -7.65 -6.50
C THR A 3 -26.66 -6.83 -5.93
N GLY A 4 -27.69 -6.57 -6.74
CA GLY A 4 -29.00 -6.09 -6.27
C GLY A 4 -29.23 -4.57 -6.28
N THR A 5 -28.27 -3.75 -6.70
CA THR A 5 -28.46 -2.29 -6.89
C THR A 5 -27.63 -1.78 -8.07
N PRO A 6 -27.98 -0.64 -8.70
CA PRO A 6 -27.11 0.00 -9.69
C PRO A 6 -25.74 0.32 -9.08
N GLU A 7 -24.69 -0.08 -9.78
CA GLU A 7 -23.32 0.06 -9.29
C GLU A 7 -22.56 1.17 -10.01
N ASN A 8 -21.77 1.95 -9.26
CA ASN A 8 -20.94 3.02 -9.81
C ASN A 8 -19.51 3.03 -9.23
N TYR A 9 -19.09 1.95 -8.57
CA TYR A 9 -17.77 1.86 -7.92
C TYR A 9 -16.60 1.98 -8.91
N SER A 10 -16.84 1.76 -10.20
CA SER A 10 -15.85 1.99 -11.25
C SER A 10 -15.40 3.43 -11.39
N ARG A 11 -16.29 4.38 -11.08
CA ARG A 11 -15.90 5.79 -11.03
C ARG A 11 -14.83 6.02 -9.96
N LEU A 12 -15.01 5.41 -8.80
CA LEU A 12 -14.10 5.60 -7.67
C LEU A 12 -12.72 5.00 -7.92
N TYR A 13 -12.62 3.76 -8.43
CA TYR A 13 -11.29 3.18 -8.67
C TYR A 13 -10.54 3.88 -9.82
N ASN A 14 -11.25 4.32 -10.87
CA ASN A 14 -10.64 5.07 -11.97
C ASN A 14 -10.12 6.43 -11.48
N ASP A 15 -10.93 7.14 -10.70
CA ASP A 15 -10.57 8.45 -10.16
C ASP A 15 -9.45 8.36 -9.11
N ALA A 16 -9.43 7.34 -8.26
CA ALA A 16 -8.35 7.12 -7.29
C ALA A 16 -7.00 6.87 -7.99
N ALA A 17 -6.99 6.00 -9.01
CA ALA A 17 -5.80 5.74 -9.81
C ALA A 17 -5.34 6.99 -10.58
N ALA A 18 -6.29 7.76 -11.16
CA ALA A 18 -5.98 9.02 -11.84
C ALA A 18 -5.40 10.07 -10.87
N ALA A 19 -6.00 10.25 -9.70
CA ALA A 19 -5.51 11.17 -8.68
C ALA A 19 -4.10 10.82 -8.22
N TYR A 20 -3.81 9.53 -8.00
CA TYR A 20 -2.48 9.07 -7.65
C TYR A 20 -1.45 9.33 -8.76
N ALA A 21 -1.77 8.95 -10.01
CA ALA A 21 -0.88 9.17 -11.16
C ALA A 21 -0.60 10.67 -11.40
N LEU A 22 -1.62 11.53 -11.26
CA LEU A 22 -1.48 12.98 -11.35
C LEU A 22 -0.63 13.54 -10.21
N ALA A 23 -0.82 13.05 -8.98
CA ALA A 23 0.01 13.43 -7.84
C ALA A 23 1.48 13.07 -8.08
N LEU A 24 1.78 11.85 -8.56
CA LEU A 24 3.13 11.44 -8.93
C LEU A 24 3.72 12.33 -10.03
N ARG A 25 2.95 12.59 -11.09
CA ARG A 25 3.38 13.48 -12.17
C ARG A 25 3.70 14.89 -11.68
N TRP A 26 2.93 15.43 -10.75
CA TRP A 26 3.26 16.68 -10.10
C TRP A 26 4.58 16.59 -9.32
N ARG A 27 4.76 15.58 -8.46
CA ARG A 27 5.99 15.41 -7.66
C ARG A 27 7.27 15.27 -8.50
N ILE A 28 7.15 14.80 -9.74
CA ILE A 28 8.28 14.65 -10.67
C ILE A 28 8.55 15.92 -11.48
N SER A 29 7.49 16.62 -11.91
CA SER A 29 7.59 17.70 -12.90
C SER A 29 7.46 19.11 -12.33
N ASP A 30 7.01 19.23 -11.07
CA ASP A 30 6.60 20.48 -10.42
C ASP A 30 5.48 21.24 -11.17
N SER A 31 4.80 20.61 -12.14
CA SER A 31 3.71 21.23 -12.88
C SER A 31 2.44 21.31 -12.04
N ALA A 32 2.04 22.55 -11.71
CA ALA A 32 0.81 22.83 -10.97
C ALA A 32 -0.45 22.28 -11.66
N ALA A 33 -0.45 22.17 -13.00
CA ALA A 33 -1.60 21.63 -13.74
C ALA A 33 -1.95 20.18 -13.33
N TYR A 34 -0.94 19.35 -13.03
CA TYR A 34 -1.18 17.98 -12.55
C TYR A 34 -1.66 17.97 -11.09
N ALA A 35 -1.09 18.84 -10.25
CA ALA A 35 -1.53 19.00 -8.86
C ALA A 35 -2.98 19.47 -8.77
N ASP A 36 -3.35 20.50 -9.54
CA ASP A 36 -4.71 21.04 -9.61
C ASP A 36 -5.71 19.99 -10.09
N ALA A 37 -5.30 19.16 -11.07
CA ALA A 37 -6.13 18.05 -11.53
C ALA A 37 -6.33 16.98 -10.45
N ALA A 38 -5.28 16.59 -9.73
CA ALA A 38 -5.37 15.64 -8.61
C ALA A 38 -6.29 16.18 -7.50
N VAL A 39 -6.08 17.42 -7.05
CA VAL A 39 -6.90 18.06 -6.02
C VAL A 39 -8.36 18.18 -6.43
N ARG A 40 -8.63 18.50 -7.71
CA ARG A 40 -10.01 18.56 -8.22
C ARG A 40 -10.74 17.22 -8.09
N ILE A 41 -10.06 16.10 -8.37
CA ILE A 41 -10.64 14.75 -8.19
C ILE A 41 -10.90 14.49 -6.69
N LEU A 42 -9.90 14.71 -5.83
CA LEU A 42 -10.01 14.49 -4.39
C LEU A 42 -11.14 15.36 -3.77
N ASN A 43 -11.25 16.62 -4.21
CA ASN A 43 -12.29 17.55 -3.76
C ASN A 43 -13.68 17.17 -4.27
N ALA A 44 -13.80 16.65 -5.50
CA ALA A 44 -15.07 16.17 -6.03
C ALA A 44 -15.63 15.02 -5.18
N TRP A 45 -14.79 14.06 -4.78
CA TRP A 45 -15.21 12.97 -3.89
C TRP A 45 -15.55 13.46 -2.49
N SER A 46 -14.68 14.26 -1.86
CA SER A 46 -14.92 14.76 -0.50
C SER A 46 -16.16 15.63 -0.34
N SER A 47 -16.64 16.27 -1.41
CA SER A 47 -17.85 17.09 -1.38
C SER A 47 -19.13 16.29 -1.63
N THR A 48 -19.05 15.14 -2.30
CA THR A 48 -20.22 14.41 -2.80
C THR A 48 -20.44 13.04 -2.19
N LEU A 49 -19.38 12.30 -1.82
CA LEU A 49 -19.51 10.96 -1.26
C LEU A 49 -20.28 11.00 0.07
N LYS A 50 -21.34 10.19 0.17
CA LYS A 50 -22.17 10.10 1.39
C LYS A 50 -22.08 8.74 2.07
N ALA A 51 -21.93 7.67 1.32
CA ALA A 51 -21.83 6.31 1.83
C ALA A 51 -21.22 5.38 0.77
N ILE A 52 -20.66 4.27 1.24
CA ILE A 52 -20.31 3.10 0.44
C ILE A 52 -21.32 2.01 0.80
N ASN A 53 -21.94 1.36 -0.19
CA ASN A 53 -22.99 0.38 0.05
C ASN A 53 -22.93 -0.79 -0.96
N GLY A 54 -23.68 -1.86 -0.66
CA GLY A 54 -23.75 -3.09 -1.44
C GLY A 54 -23.78 -4.33 -0.55
N THR A 55 -23.38 -5.47 -1.12
CA THR A 55 -23.20 -6.74 -0.39
C THR A 55 -21.96 -6.65 0.52
N SER A 56 -21.40 -7.79 0.95
CA SER A 56 -20.10 -7.81 1.64
C SER A 56 -19.02 -7.07 0.83
N ASP A 57 -19.08 -7.05 -0.50
CA ASP A 57 -18.07 -6.39 -1.36
C ASP A 57 -17.89 -4.89 -1.10
N LYS A 58 -18.80 -4.25 -0.35
CA LYS A 58 -18.60 -2.88 0.16
C LYS A 58 -17.35 -2.74 1.02
N TYR A 59 -16.93 -3.79 1.73
CA TYR A 59 -15.70 -3.80 2.54
C TYR A 59 -14.43 -3.86 1.67
N LEU A 60 -14.47 -4.58 0.55
CA LEU A 60 -13.40 -4.51 -0.46
C LEU A 60 -13.35 -3.12 -1.10
N ALA A 61 -14.50 -2.55 -1.44
CA ALA A 61 -14.56 -1.21 -2.02
C ALA A 61 -14.02 -0.14 -1.06
N SER A 62 -14.39 -0.18 0.22
CA SER A 62 -13.87 0.78 1.20
C SER A 62 -12.39 0.54 1.51
N GLY A 63 -11.95 -0.70 1.68
CA GLY A 63 -10.54 -1.03 1.93
C GLY A 63 -9.64 -0.59 0.78
N ILE A 64 -9.88 -1.11 -0.42
CA ILE A 64 -8.99 -0.91 -1.58
C ILE A 64 -8.99 0.57 -1.98
N TYR A 65 -10.17 1.16 -2.18
CA TYR A 65 -10.23 2.53 -2.71
C TYR A 65 -9.95 3.58 -1.62
N GLY A 66 -10.22 3.27 -0.34
CA GLY A 66 -9.86 4.14 0.78
C GLY A 66 -8.34 4.25 0.95
N TYR A 67 -7.63 3.13 0.88
CA TYR A 67 -6.17 3.09 0.81
C TYR A 67 -5.61 3.98 -0.30
N GLN A 68 -6.12 3.83 -1.52
CA GLN A 68 -5.61 4.56 -2.69
C GLN A 68 -5.88 6.07 -2.60
N MET A 69 -7.11 6.44 -2.24
CA MET A 69 -7.51 7.83 -2.06
C MET A 69 -6.69 8.52 -0.97
N ALA A 70 -6.42 7.82 0.15
CA ALA A 70 -5.59 8.36 1.22
C ALA A 70 -4.14 8.60 0.79
N ASN A 71 -3.54 7.68 0.04
CA ASN A 71 -2.17 7.83 -0.44
C ASN A 71 -2.05 8.93 -1.52
N ALA A 72 -3.02 9.03 -2.43
CA ALA A 72 -3.09 10.14 -3.38
C ALA A 72 -3.19 11.49 -2.65
N ALA A 73 -4.04 11.59 -1.63
CA ALA A 73 -4.14 12.78 -0.79
C ALA A 73 -2.85 13.09 0.00
N GLU A 74 -2.19 12.08 0.56
CA GLU A 74 -0.94 12.28 1.31
C GLU A 74 0.17 12.85 0.41
N LEU A 75 0.28 12.38 -0.84
CA LEU A 75 1.21 12.97 -1.81
C LEU A 75 0.93 14.45 -2.05
N MET A 76 -0.35 14.84 -2.05
CA MET A 76 -0.83 16.20 -2.29
C MET A 76 -0.82 17.10 -1.05
N ARG A 77 -0.58 16.57 0.17
CA ARG A 77 -0.64 17.33 1.44
C ARG A 77 0.18 18.63 1.40
N ALA A 78 1.35 18.60 0.76
CA ALA A 78 2.27 19.74 0.70
C ALA A 78 1.97 20.72 -0.46
N TYR A 79 0.94 20.47 -1.28
CA TYR A 79 0.62 21.31 -2.41
C TYR A 79 -0.06 22.60 -1.96
N PRO A 80 0.53 23.79 -2.20
CA PRO A 80 -0.02 25.05 -1.71
C PRO A 80 -1.37 25.42 -2.34
N GLY A 81 -1.71 24.86 -3.50
CA GLY A 81 -3.00 25.09 -4.17
C GLY A 81 -4.16 24.29 -3.57
N TRP A 82 -3.91 23.35 -2.64
CA TRP A 82 -5.00 22.67 -1.94
C TRP A 82 -5.46 23.51 -0.76
N ALA A 83 -6.64 24.12 -0.87
CA ALA A 83 -7.20 24.93 0.20
C ALA A 83 -7.34 24.10 1.50
N ALA A 84 -6.89 24.65 2.62
CA ALA A 84 -6.89 23.94 3.91
C ALA A 84 -8.28 23.42 4.31
N VAL A 85 -9.34 24.20 4.04
CA VAL A 85 -10.74 23.79 4.29
C VAL A 85 -11.16 22.58 3.44
N ASP A 86 -10.68 22.49 2.20
CA ASP A 86 -10.95 21.37 1.31
C ASP A 86 -10.18 20.12 1.76
N PHE A 87 -8.92 20.28 2.18
CA PHE A 87 -8.13 19.20 2.75
C PHE A 87 -8.76 18.64 4.03
N THR A 88 -9.19 19.52 4.95
CA THR A 88 -9.93 19.10 6.16
C THR A 88 -11.25 18.39 5.80
N ARG A 89 -11.99 18.85 4.78
CA ARG A 89 -13.18 18.13 4.32
C ARG A 89 -12.83 16.73 3.80
N PHE A 90 -11.72 16.59 3.09
CA PHE A 90 -11.23 15.30 2.61
C PHE A 90 -10.88 14.37 3.77
N GLN A 91 -10.10 14.83 4.75
CA GLN A 91 -9.79 14.06 5.96
C GLN A 91 -11.07 13.62 6.68
N ASN A 92 -12.05 14.51 6.81
CA ASN A 92 -13.35 14.18 7.41
C ASN A 92 -14.12 13.12 6.62
N MET A 93 -14.09 13.13 5.28
CA MET A 93 -14.66 12.05 4.47
C MET A 93 -13.99 10.70 4.80
N MET A 94 -12.65 10.67 4.89
CA MET A 94 -11.91 9.46 5.22
C MET A 94 -12.26 8.92 6.61
N LEU A 95 -12.34 9.80 7.61
CA LEU A 95 -12.68 9.44 8.99
C LEU A 95 -14.15 9.07 9.19
N ALA A 96 -15.07 9.66 8.44
CA ALA A 96 -16.51 9.47 8.64
C ALA A 96 -17.11 8.34 7.78
N ILE A 97 -16.50 8.02 6.62
CA ILE A 97 -17.06 7.05 5.66
C ILE A 97 -16.21 5.79 5.57
N PHE A 98 -14.90 5.93 5.41
CA PHE A 98 -14.02 4.79 5.17
C PHE A 98 -13.61 4.09 6.46
N TYR A 99 -13.02 4.83 7.41
CA TYR A 99 -12.50 4.25 8.65
C TYR A 99 -13.55 3.44 9.44
N PRO A 100 -14.78 3.90 9.70
CA PRO A 100 -15.74 3.13 10.48
C PRO A 100 -16.11 1.79 9.82
N MET A 101 -16.16 1.77 8.48
CA MET A 101 -16.41 0.54 7.72
C MET A 101 -15.21 -0.42 7.79
N ASN A 102 -13.98 0.10 7.68
CA ASN A 102 -12.78 -0.72 7.79
C ASN A 102 -12.62 -1.31 9.20
N HIS A 103 -12.82 -0.46 10.22
CA HIS A 103 -12.82 -0.86 11.63
C HIS A 103 -13.86 -1.95 11.90
N ALA A 104 -15.11 -1.71 11.50
CA ALA A 104 -16.18 -2.70 11.67
C ALA A 104 -15.76 -4.04 11.07
N PHE A 105 -15.30 -4.07 9.81
CA PHE A 105 -14.87 -5.30 9.17
C PHE A 105 -13.78 -6.05 9.91
N LEU A 106 -12.73 -5.37 10.38
CA LEU A 106 -11.64 -6.03 11.10
C LEU A 106 -12.07 -6.55 12.48
N THR A 107 -13.08 -5.93 13.10
CA THR A 107 -13.58 -6.31 14.43
C THR A 107 -14.68 -7.37 14.40
N ASP A 108 -15.58 -7.32 13.41
CA ASP A 108 -16.80 -8.14 13.36
C ASP A 108 -16.86 -9.11 12.18
N HIS A 109 -15.97 -8.96 11.19
CA HIS A 109 -15.97 -9.71 9.93
C HIS A 109 -17.36 -9.84 9.33
N ASN A 110 -18.13 -8.75 9.29
CA ASN A 110 -19.51 -8.71 8.81
C ASN A 110 -20.41 -9.79 9.45
N GLY A 111 -20.20 -10.05 10.74
CA GLY A 111 -20.91 -11.08 11.52
C GLY A 111 -20.45 -12.52 11.29
N ALA A 112 -19.33 -12.73 10.59
CA ALA A 112 -18.77 -14.03 10.30
C ALA A 112 -17.57 -14.36 11.22
N CYS A 113 -17.07 -15.60 11.13
CA CYS A 113 -15.84 -15.97 11.83
C CYS A 113 -14.62 -15.26 11.18
N GLY A 114 -13.50 -15.16 11.91
CA GLY A 114 -12.28 -14.50 11.41
C GLY A 114 -11.66 -15.13 10.15
N SER A 115 -11.81 -16.44 9.92
CA SER A 115 -11.29 -17.11 8.71
C SER A 115 -12.31 -17.27 7.57
N HIS A 116 -13.51 -16.70 7.71
CA HIS A 116 -14.54 -16.73 6.66
C HIS A 116 -14.08 -16.00 5.40
N TYR A 117 -13.56 -14.78 5.58
CA TYR A 117 -13.05 -13.97 4.48
C TYR A 117 -11.59 -14.31 4.16
N TRP A 118 -11.25 -14.18 2.88
CA TRP A 118 -9.89 -14.39 2.38
C TRP A 118 -8.96 -13.22 2.71
N ALA A 119 -7.65 -13.45 2.75
CA ALA A 119 -6.66 -12.49 3.24
C ALA A 119 -6.79 -11.08 2.62
N ASN A 120 -7.06 -10.97 1.31
CA ASN A 120 -7.22 -9.67 0.64
C ASN A 120 -8.27 -8.75 1.27
N TRP A 121 -9.29 -9.31 1.92
CA TRP A 121 -10.34 -8.53 2.57
C TRP A 121 -9.78 -7.78 3.77
N ASP A 122 -9.15 -8.48 4.71
CA ASP A 122 -8.51 -7.85 5.86
C ASP A 122 -7.38 -6.93 5.41
N LEU A 123 -6.54 -7.37 4.47
CA LEU A 123 -5.38 -6.60 4.01
C LEU A 123 -5.77 -5.26 3.40
N SER A 124 -6.83 -5.21 2.61
CA SER A 124 -7.31 -3.95 2.03
C SER A 124 -7.88 -3.01 3.09
N ASN A 125 -8.60 -3.54 4.08
CA ASN A 125 -9.15 -2.74 5.18
C ASN A 125 -8.03 -2.22 6.11
N MET A 126 -7.03 -3.05 6.41
CA MET A 126 -5.83 -2.64 7.14
C MET A 126 -5.03 -1.56 6.39
N ALA A 127 -4.82 -1.73 5.08
CA ALA A 127 -4.15 -0.75 4.23
C ALA A 127 -4.89 0.60 4.23
N SER A 128 -6.22 0.58 4.17
CA SER A 128 -7.03 1.79 4.30
C SER A 128 -6.81 2.45 5.66
N MET A 129 -6.93 1.68 6.76
CA MET A 129 -6.81 2.22 8.11
C MET A 129 -5.44 2.84 8.39
N ILE A 130 -4.34 2.17 8.05
CA ILE A 130 -3.00 2.74 8.26
C ILE A 130 -2.81 4.03 7.43
N SER A 131 -3.32 4.06 6.20
CA SER A 131 -3.26 5.24 5.33
C SER A 131 -4.07 6.41 5.89
N ILE A 132 -5.28 6.14 6.40
CA ILE A 132 -6.14 7.14 7.04
C ILE A 132 -5.50 7.67 8.32
N GLY A 133 -4.91 6.78 9.13
CA GLY A 133 -4.19 7.15 10.34
C GLY A 133 -3.03 8.12 10.05
N ILE A 134 -2.27 7.87 8.99
CA ILE A 134 -1.20 8.77 8.52
C ILE A 134 -1.80 10.09 8.00
N LEU A 135 -2.75 10.02 7.07
CA LEU A 135 -3.36 11.19 6.42
C LEU A 135 -4.03 12.14 7.44
N CYS A 136 -4.68 11.61 8.46
CA CYS A 136 -5.46 12.38 9.43
C CYS A 136 -4.68 12.69 10.71
N ASP A 137 -3.39 12.41 10.71
CA ASP A 137 -2.53 12.55 11.86
C ASP A 137 -3.00 11.82 13.14
N ASN A 138 -3.64 10.65 12.95
CA ASN A 138 -4.32 9.89 13.99
C ASN A 138 -3.57 8.60 14.36
N ARG A 139 -2.75 8.69 15.42
CA ARG A 139 -1.94 7.57 15.93
C ARG A 139 -2.78 6.39 16.44
N THR A 140 -3.99 6.61 16.94
CA THR A 140 -4.85 5.53 17.43
C THR A 140 -5.26 4.60 16.29
N ILE A 141 -5.76 5.16 15.18
CA ILE A 141 -6.12 4.38 13.98
C ILE A 141 -4.90 3.68 13.39
N TYR A 142 -3.76 4.37 13.34
CA TYR A 142 -2.50 3.77 12.90
C TYR A 142 -2.12 2.55 13.74
N ASN A 143 -2.12 2.69 15.07
CA ASN A 143 -1.76 1.61 15.98
C ASN A 143 -2.72 0.43 15.86
N GLU A 144 -4.02 0.69 15.72
CA GLU A 144 -5.01 -0.37 15.52
C GLU A 144 -4.69 -1.23 14.30
N ALA A 145 -4.37 -0.61 13.16
CA ALA A 145 -3.99 -1.35 11.96
C ALA A 145 -2.68 -2.14 12.14
N VAL A 146 -1.68 -1.55 12.81
CA VAL A 146 -0.39 -2.20 13.12
C VAL A 146 -0.55 -3.37 14.09
N ASP A 147 -1.40 -3.23 15.11
CA ASP A 147 -1.66 -4.28 16.08
C ASP A 147 -2.46 -5.42 15.43
N TYR A 148 -3.40 -5.10 14.55
CA TYR A 148 -4.11 -6.11 13.75
C TYR A 148 -3.16 -6.91 12.87
N PHE A 149 -2.18 -6.28 12.22
CA PHE A 149 -1.17 -7.00 11.44
C PHE A 149 -0.44 -8.06 12.26
N LYS A 150 -0.13 -7.75 13.53
CA LYS A 150 0.66 -8.64 14.40
C LYS A 150 -0.20 -9.74 15.04
N THR A 151 -1.40 -9.39 15.49
CA THR A 151 -2.21 -10.24 16.39
C THR A 151 -3.70 -10.27 16.05
N GLY A 152 -4.10 -9.78 14.89
CA GLY A 152 -5.50 -9.79 14.43
C GLY A 152 -6.05 -11.21 14.29
N ALA A 153 -7.36 -11.35 14.51
CA ALA A 153 -8.04 -12.64 14.45
C ALA A 153 -8.31 -13.13 13.02
N GLY A 154 -8.36 -12.21 12.05
CA GLY A 154 -8.68 -12.53 10.66
C GLY A 154 -7.47 -12.88 9.79
N THR A 155 -7.75 -13.20 8.53
CA THR A 155 -6.77 -13.74 7.57
C THR A 155 -5.74 -12.73 7.07
N GLY A 156 -5.88 -11.44 7.39
CA GLY A 156 -4.89 -10.41 7.06
C GLY A 156 -3.77 -10.24 8.09
N ALA A 157 -3.96 -10.71 9.33
CA ALA A 157 -2.87 -10.78 10.29
C ALA A 157 -1.75 -11.67 9.74
N ILE A 158 -0.49 -11.26 9.87
CA ILE A 158 0.62 -11.88 9.13
C ILE A 158 0.79 -13.38 9.40
N ALA A 159 0.52 -13.82 10.63
CA ALA A 159 0.56 -15.22 11.00
C ALA A 159 -0.56 -16.05 10.36
N ASN A 160 -1.67 -15.42 9.95
CA ASN A 160 -2.81 -16.04 9.28
C ASN A 160 -2.75 -15.87 7.75
N ALA A 161 -2.17 -14.77 7.25
CA ALA A 161 -1.95 -14.54 5.82
C ALA A 161 -0.88 -15.49 5.26
N VAL A 162 0.18 -15.73 6.03
CA VAL A 162 1.21 -16.75 5.76
C VAL A 162 1.09 -17.82 6.84
N TRP A 163 0.04 -18.64 6.73
CA TRP A 163 -0.42 -19.51 7.81
C TRP A 163 0.44 -20.75 8.06
N TYR A 164 1.19 -21.20 7.05
CA TYR A 164 2.02 -22.38 7.15
C TYR A 164 3.45 -22.11 6.68
N LEU A 165 4.45 -22.54 7.45
CA LEU A 165 5.85 -22.49 7.06
C LEU A 165 6.33 -23.90 6.75
N HIS A 166 6.69 -24.13 5.48
CA HIS A 166 7.27 -25.39 5.03
C HIS A 166 8.74 -25.51 5.48
N PRO A 167 9.32 -26.73 5.49
CA PRO A 167 10.76 -26.91 5.64
C PRO A 167 11.55 -25.99 4.71
N GLY A 168 12.60 -25.34 5.22
CA GLY A 168 13.33 -24.31 4.48
C GLY A 168 12.74 -22.91 4.56
N ASN A 169 11.76 -22.67 5.45
CA ASN A 169 11.12 -21.37 5.71
C ASN A 169 10.33 -20.77 4.52
N LEU A 170 9.87 -21.59 3.57
CA LEU A 170 8.98 -21.11 2.51
C LEU A 170 7.55 -21.00 3.05
N GLY A 171 6.94 -19.82 2.97
CA GLY A 171 5.68 -19.53 3.66
C GLY A 171 4.48 -19.63 2.73
N GLN A 172 3.57 -20.56 2.99
CA GLN A 172 2.36 -20.72 2.18
C GLN A 172 1.39 -19.57 2.41
N TRP A 173 1.08 -18.86 1.33
CA TRP A 173 0.08 -17.79 1.35
C TRP A 173 -1.33 -18.36 1.41
N GLN A 174 -2.20 -17.74 2.21
CA GLN A 174 -3.52 -18.25 2.55
C GLN A 174 -4.43 -18.45 1.31
N GLU A 175 -4.32 -17.58 0.31
CA GLU A 175 -5.15 -17.66 -0.90
C GLU A 175 -4.59 -18.56 -2.01
N SER A 176 -3.41 -19.19 -1.82
CA SER A 176 -2.75 -19.94 -2.91
C SER A 176 -3.55 -21.13 -3.44
N GLY A 177 -4.43 -21.74 -2.64
CA GLY A 177 -5.31 -22.81 -3.09
C GLY A 177 -6.60 -22.33 -3.77
N ARG A 178 -6.88 -21.02 -3.76
CA ARG A 178 -8.06 -20.41 -4.37
C ARG A 178 -7.81 -20.19 -5.86
N ASP A 179 -6.93 -19.25 -6.15
CA ASP A 179 -6.41 -18.91 -7.48
C ASP A 179 -5.21 -17.98 -7.32
N GLN A 180 -4.43 -17.81 -8.38
CA GLN A 180 -3.22 -17.02 -8.32
C GLN A 180 -3.46 -15.51 -8.44
N GLY A 181 -4.58 -15.07 -9.01
CA GLY A 181 -4.92 -13.65 -9.03
C GLY A 181 -5.04 -13.08 -7.61
N HIS A 182 -5.70 -13.81 -6.72
CA HIS A 182 -5.81 -13.42 -5.32
C HIS A 182 -4.53 -13.70 -4.50
N ALA A 183 -3.81 -14.78 -4.82
CA ALA A 183 -2.52 -15.04 -4.18
C ALA A 183 -1.50 -13.92 -4.48
N LEU A 184 -1.54 -13.33 -5.68
CA LEU A 184 -0.73 -12.17 -6.07
C LEU A 184 -1.24 -10.85 -5.43
N LEU A 185 -2.56 -10.66 -5.31
CA LEU A 185 -3.13 -9.48 -4.65
C LEU A 185 -2.68 -9.35 -3.18
N GLY A 186 -2.48 -10.46 -2.48
CA GLY A 186 -2.05 -10.47 -1.09
C GLY A 186 -0.74 -9.69 -0.84
N PRO A 187 0.40 -10.11 -1.41
CA PRO A 187 1.65 -9.34 -1.36
C PRO A 187 1.52 -7.90 -1.87
N ALA A 188 0.65 -7.68 -2.86
CA ALA A 188 0.42 -6.36 -3.43
C ALA A 188 -0.31 -5.37 -2.49
N LEU A 189 -1.05 -5.87 -1.50
CA LEU A 189 -1.64 -5.07 -0.41
C LEU A 189 -0.73 -5.02 0.83
N MET A 190 -0.10 -6.14 1.18
CA MET A 190 0.77 -6.25 2.35
C MET A 190 2.06 -5.42 2.21
N GLY A 191 2.63 -5.37 1.00
CA GLY A 191 3.83 -4.59 0.70
C GLY A 191 3.65 -3.10 1.04
N PRO A 192 2.71 -2.38 0.40
CA PRO A 192 2.44 -0.99 0.73
C PRO A 192 2.06 -0.76 2.19
N PHE A 193 1.33 -1.69 2.82
CA PHE A 193 1.05 -1.63 4.26
C PHE A 193 2.34 -1.60 5.10
N CYS A 194 3.27 -2.54 4.84
CA CYS A 194 4.56 -2.56 5.53
C CYS A 194 5.41 -1.33 5.21
N GLU A 195 5.38 -0.81 3.98
CA GLU A 195 6.14 0.38 3.59
C GLU A 195 5.61 1.66 4.23
N MET A 196 4.28 1.80 4.36
CA MET A 196 3.68 2.91 5.10
C MET A 196 4.11 2.88 6.56
N ALA A 197 4.12 1.71 7.21
CA ALA A 197 4.63 1.57 8.58
C ALA A 197 6.14 1.87 8.67
N TRP A 198 6.93 1.39 7.69
CA TRP A 198 8.37 1.66 7.62
C TRP A 198 8.67 3.17 7.57
N ASN A 199 7.90 3.91 6.76
CA ASN A 199 8.02 5.37 6.66
C ASN A 199 7.66 6.09 7.97
N GLN A 200 6.89 5.44 8.86
CA GLN A 200 6.60 5.94 10.21
C GLN A 200 7.60 5.44 11.29
N GLY A 201 8.62 4.66 10.89
CA GLY A 201 9.65 4.14 11.78
C GLY A 201 9.33 2.78 12.41
N ASP A 202 8.35 2.04 11.88
CA ASP A 202 7.98 0.69 12.33
C ASP A 202 8.41 -0.39 11.32
N ASP A 203 9.26 -1.32 11.74
CA ASP A 203 9.73 -2.42 10.90
C ASP A 203 8.75 -3.61 10.93
N LEU A 204 7.69 -3.53 10.13
CA LEU A 204 6.75 -4.64 9.95
C LEU A 204 7.24 -5.70 8.96
N TYR A 205 8.11 -5.31 8.02
CA TYR A 205 8.78 -6.26 7.12
C TYR A 205 9.59 -7.31 7.90
N GLY A 206 10.28 -6.88 8.96
CA GLY A 206 11.05 -7.75 9.85
C GLY A 206 10.23 -8.63 10.79
N HIS A 207 8.92 -8.39 10.91
CA HIS A 207 8.09 -9.05 11.91
C HIS A 207 8.00 -10.57 11.67
N ASP A 208 7.94 -11.30 12.79
CA ASP A 208 7.87 -12.77 12.81
C ASP A 208 8.93 -13.46 11.92
N GLY A 209 10.17 -12.95 12.01
CA GLY A 209 11.31 -13.47 11.27
C GLY A 209 11.18 -13.30 9.77
N ASN A 210 10.80 -12.11 9.30
CA ASN A 210 10.50 -11.78 7.91
C ASN A 210 9.39 -12.68 7.31
N ARG A 211 8.31 -12.96 8.06
CA ARG A 211 7.23 -13.83 7.58
C ARG A 211 6.62 -13.33 6.27
N PHE A 212 6.55 -12.01 6.07
CA PHE A 212 6.10 -11.45 4.79
C PHE A 212 7.02 -11.83 3.62
N LEU A 213 8.36 -11.76 3.78
CA LEU A 213 9.30 -12.22 2.75
C LEU A 213 9.07 -13.70 2.39
N LYS A 214 8.88 -14.55 3.40
CA LYS A 214 8.64 -15.99 3.20
C LYS A 214 7.38 -16.25 2.37
N GLY A 215 6.32 -15.48 2.61
CA GLY A 215 5.08 -15.50 1.85
C GLY A 215 5.24 -14.98 0.43
N ALA A 216 5.89 -13.83 0.26
CA ALA A 216 6.16 -13.23 -1.05
C ALA A 216 7.01 -14.15 -1.93
N GLU A 217 8.08 -14.76 -1.39
CA GLU A 217 8.91 -15.72 -2.12
C GLU A 217 8.13 -16.97 -2.55
N TYR A 218 7.20 -17.47 -1.72
CA TYR A 218 6.34 -18.60 -2.08
C TYR A 218 5.43 -18.26 -3.26
N VAL A 219 4.74 -17.13 -3.20
CA VAL A 219 3.82 -16.67 -4.25
C VAL A 219 4.60 -16.42 -5.55
N ALA A 220 5.74 -15.73 -5.46
CA ALA A 220 6.62 -15.48 -6.60
C ALA A 220 7.13 -16.78 -7.22
N GLN A 221 7.62 -17.72 -6.39
CA GLN A 221 8.16 -19.00 -6.87
C GLN A 221 7.11 -19.75 -7.69
N PHE A 222 5.89 -19.88 -7.17
CA PHE A 222 4.85 -20.60 -7.88
C PHE A 222 4.44 -19.92 -9.18
N ASN A 223 4.26 -18.59 -9.16
CA ASN A 223 3.85 -17.83 -10.33
C ASN A 223 4.96 -17.67 -11.39
N LEU A 224 6.23 -17.86 -11.03
CA LEU A 224 7.34 -18.02 -11.99
C LEU A 224 7.36 -19.42 -12.67
N GLY A 225 6.30 -20.21 -12.51
CA GLY A 225 6.19 -21.54 -13.12
C GLY A 225 6.92 -22.66 -12.36
N LYS A 226 7.50 -22.38 -11.19
CA LYS A 226 8.18 -23.39 -10.36
C LYS A 226 7.20 -24.08 -9.41
N SER A 227 7.51 -25.28 -8.96
CA SER A 227 6.71 -25.98 -7.95
C SER A 227 6.96 -25.43 -6.54
N VAL A 228 5.95 -25.52 -5.69
CA VAL A 228 6.03 -25.24 -4.24
C VAL A 228 5.33 -26.37 -3.48
N PRO A 229 5.76 -26.71 -2.25
CA PRO A 229 5.01 -27.62 -1.39
C PRO A 229 3.69 -26.97 -0.98
N TYR A 230 2.66 -27.79 -0.71
CA TYR A 230 1.35 -27.29 -0.31
C TYR A 230 0.78 -28.11 0.85
N ALA A 231 0.42 -27.44 1.94
CA ALA A 231 -0.33 -28.00 3.05
C ALA A 231 -1.83 -27.73 2.84
N THR A 232 -2.69 -28.72 3.09
CA THR A 232 -4.14 -28.55 2.97
C THR A 232 -4.62 -27.40 3.85
N TYR A 233 -5.25 -26.40 3.23
CA TYR A 233 -5.88 -25.29 3.92
C TYR A 233 -7.36 -25.59 4.16
N ASN A 234 -7.86 -25.23 5.34
CA ASN A 234 -9.29 -25.25 5.66
C ASN A 234 -9.66 -24.02 6.48
N ASN A 235 -10.84 -23.45 6.24
CA ASN A 235 -11.37 -22.34 7.02
C ASN A 235 -12.54 -22.78 7.91
N CYS A 236 -13.12 -21.83 8.67
CA CYS A 236 -14.23 -22.15 9.58
C CYS A 236 -15.53 -22.57 8.88
N ASP A 237 -15.69 -22.25 7.59
CA ASP A 237 -16.84 -22.66 6.78
C ASP A 237 -16.63 -24.03 6.12
N ASN A 238 -15.53 -24.72 6.46
CA ASN A 238 -15.10 -25.96 5.83
C ASN A 238 -14.83 -25.84 4.32
N VAL A 239 -14.40 -24.65 3.86
CA VAL A 239 -13.88 -24.47 2.50
C VAL A 239 -12.47 -25.03 2.45
N ASN A 240 -12.38 -26.29 2.01
CA ASN A 240 -11.14 -27.06 1.95
C ASN A 240 -10.42 -26.86 0.62
N GLN A 241 -9.15 -26.48 0.67
CA GLN A 241 -8.24 -26.42 -0.47
C GLN A 241 -7.10 -27.40 -0.22
N THR A 242 -7.16 -28.56 -0.86
CA THR A 242 -6.20 -29.67 -0.67
C THR A 242 -4.98 -29.58 -1.59
N VAL A 243 -5.05 -28.73 -2.61
CA VAL A 243 -3.98 -28.50 -3.58
C VAL A 243 -3.83 -27.00 -3.85
N ILE A 244 -2.64 -26.60 -4.27
CA ILE A 244 -2.43 -25.26 -4.84
C ILE A 244 -3.19 -25.13 -6.17
N SER A 245 -3.75 -23.96 -6.45
CA SER A 245 -4.54 -23.72 -7.67
C SER A 245 -3.67 -23.17 -8.79
N ASP A 246 -3.62 -23.83 -9.95
CA ASP A 246 -2.98 -23.30 -11.18
C ASP A 246 -3.82 -22.21 -11.87
N SER A 247 -5.04 -21.93 -11.40
CA SER A 247 -5.92 -20.92 -12.00
C SER A 247 -5.27 -19.54 -11.95
N GLY A 248 -5.10 -18.89 -13.12
CA GLY A 248 -4.50 -17.56 -13.23
C GLY A 248 -2.97 -17.51 -12.99
N ARG A 249 -2.29 -18.65 -12.99
CA ARG A 249 -0.85 -18.72 -12.70
C ARG A 249 -0.02 -17.92 -13.70
N GLY A 250 0.97 -17.19 -13.16
CA GLY A 250 1.86 -16.32 -13.96
C GLY A 250 1.28 -14.94 -14.25
N GLY A 251 0.23 -14.53 -13.54
CA GLY A 251 -0.30 -13.17 -13.61
C GLY A 251 0.76 -12.11 -13.27
N LEU A 252 0.66 -10.94 -13.88
CA LEU A 252 1.56 -9.82 -13.61
C LEU A 252 0.86 -8.77 -12.76
N CYS A 253 1.61 -8.14 -11.86
CA CYS A 253 1.10 -7.15 -10.89
C CYS A 253 2.26 -6.27 -10.37
N PRO A 254 2.00 -5.01 -9.97
CA PRO A 254 3.04 -4.00 -9.74
C PRO A 254 3.48 -3.86 -8.27
N GLU A 255 3.86 -4.96 -7.61
CA GLU A 255 4.33 -4.94 -6.21
C GLU A 255 5.77 -5.42 -6.01
N TRP A 256 6.36 -6.03 -7.03
CA TRP A 256 7.60 -6.78 -6.88
C TRP A 256 8.80 -5.86 -6.70
N GLU A 257 8.76 -4.66 -7.28
CA GLU A 257 9.76 -3.62 -7.05
C GLU A 257 9.88 -3.24 -5.58
N LEU A 258 8.74 -3.02 -4.91
CA LEU A 258 8.72 -2.68 -3.50
C LEU A 258 9.37 -3.77 -2.66
N ILE A 259 8.92 -5.02 -2.87
CA ILE A 259 9.38 -6.18 -2.11
C ILE A 259 10.87 -6.41 -2.35
N TYR A 260 11.30 -6.44 -3.62
CA TYR A 260 12.71 -6.62 -3.99
C TYR A 260 13.59 -5.54 -3.39
N ASN A 261 13.26 -4.26 -3.55
CA ASN A 261 14.11 -3.18 -3.07
C ASN A 261 14.15 -3.11 -1.54
N HIS A 262 13.05 -3.43 -0.85
CA HIS A 262 13.07 -3.52 0.60
C HIS A 262 14.01 -4.64 1.09
N TYR A 263 13.79 -5.87 0.65
CA TYR A 263 14.52 -7.00 1.22
C TYR A 263 15.94 -7.13 0.68
N VAL A 264 16.16 -6.93 -0.61
CA VAL A 264 17.48 -7.11 -1.23
C VAL A 264 18.32 -5.84 -1.07
N ASN A 265 17.85 -4.71 -1.60
CA ASN A 265 18.67 -3.50 -1.63
C ASN A 265 18.76 -2.81 -0.26
N ARG A 266 17.66 -2.72 0.49
CA ARG A 266 17.61 -2.03 1.78
C ARG A 266 18.02 -2.91 2.95
N LYS A 267 17.76 -4.22 2.93
CA LYS A 267 18.07 -5.16 4.04
C LYS A 267 19.24 -6.11 3.76
N GLY A 268 19.69 -6.24 2.51
CA GLY A 268 20.78 -7.15 2.15
C GLY A 268 20.41 -8.64 2.24
N LEU A 269 19.13 -8.98 2.24
CA LEU A 269 18.63 -10.35 2.28
C LEU A 269 18.50 -10.94 0.88
N ALA A 270 18.53 -12.27 0.79
CA ALA A 270 18.23 -12.97 -0.45
C ALA A 270 16.71 -13.06 -0.65
N ALA A 271 16.23 -12.62 -1.81
CA ALA A 271 14.84 -12.77 -2.27
C ALA A 271 14.83 -13.12 -3.77
N PRO A 272 15.39 -14.28 -4.17
CA PRO A 272 15.65 -14.59 -5.57
C PRO A 272 14.39 -14.66 -6.44
N ASN A 273 13.25 -15.12 -5.90
CA ASN A 273 12.02 -15.18 -6.67
C ASN A 273 11.40 -13.80 -6.83
N SER A 274 11.37 -12.99 -5.76
CA SER A 274 10.92 -11.59 -5.82
C SER A 274 11.79 -10.76 -6.76
N GLN A 275 13.11 -10.98 -6.77
CA GLN A 275 14.03 -10.35 -7.71
C GLN A 275 13.72 -10.74 -9.16
N ALA A 276 13.51 -12.03 -9.43
CA ALA A 276 13.15 -12.50 -10.76
C ALA A 276 11.80 -11.95 -11.23
N TYR A 277 10.81 -11.87 -10.33
CA TYR A 277 9.50 -11.31 -10.63
C TYR A 277 9.56 -9.80 -10.88
N ALA A 278 10.32 -9.06 -10.08
CA ALA A 278 10.56 -7.63 -10.31
C ALA A 278 11.21 -7.40 -11.68
N ALA A 279 12.16 -8.25 -12.08
CA ALA A 279 12.76 -8.18 -13.42
C ALA A 279 11.76 -8.49 -14.55
N LEU A 280 10.77 -9.35 -14.31
CA LEU A 280 9.74 -9.71 -15.27
C LEU A 280 8.71 -8.59 -15.50
N VAL A 281 8.31 -7.89 -14.43
CA VAL A 281 7.24 -6.88 -14.51
C VAL A 281 7.77 -5.49 -14.88
N ARG A 282 9.07 -5.22 -14.68
CA ARG A 282 9.70 -3.93 -14.96
C ARG A 282 9.50 -3.45 -16.42
N PRO A 283 9.23 -2.15 -16.63
CA PRO A 283 8.83 -1.17 -15.62
C PRO A 283 7.38 -1.41 -15.15
N GLU A 284 7.15 -1.31 -13.84
CA GLU A 284 5.81 -1.47 -13.27
C GLU A 284 4.88 -0.29 -13.63
N GLY A 285 3.73 -0.62 -14.20
CA GLY A 285 2.67 0.31 -14.60
C GLY A 285 1.72 0.68 -13.44
N GLY A 286 0.66 1.41 -13.76
CA GLY A 286 -0.35 1.90 -12.81
C GLY A 286 -1.71 1.22 -12.96
N GLY A 287 -2.73 1.86 -12.38
CA GLY A 287 -4.12 1.42 -12.51
C GLY A 287 -4.55 1.30 -13.97
N GLY A 288 -5.13 0.14 -14.31
CA GLY A 288 -5.58 -0.22 -15.66
C GLY A 288 -4.57 -1.03 -16.49
N ASP A 289 -3.28 -0.98 -16.16
CA ASP A 289 -2.24 -1.72 -16.92
C ASP A 289 -2.29 -3.24 -16.67
N TYR A 290 -2.93 -3.67 -15.59
CA TYR A 290 -3.05 -5.07 -15.17
C TYR A 290 -4.47 -5.64 -15.35
N GLY A 291 -5.28 -4.97 -16.17
CA GLY A 291 -6.62 -5.43 -16.57
C GLY A 291 -7.66 -4.30 -16.60
N PRO A 292 -8.72 -4.42 -17.41
CA PRO A 292 -9.71 -3.35 -17.60
C PRO A 292 -10.74 -3.27 -16.47
N ASN A 293 -10.85 -4.32 -15.67
CA ASN A 293 -11.82 -4.43 -14.58
C ASN A 293 -11.20 -3.96 -13.26
N SER A 294 -11.99 -3.92 -12.18
CA SER A 294 -11.51 -3.48 -10.85
C SER A 294 -10.19 -4.14 -10.40
N GLY A 295 -9.95 -5.40 -10.78
CA GLY A 295 -8.71 -6.10 -10.43
C GLY A 295 -7.44 -5.40 -10.92
N GLY A 296 -7.48 -4.76 -12.10
CA GLY A 296 -6.35 -3.97 -12.61
C GLY A 296 -6.18 -2.61 -11.92
N TYR A 297 -7.05 -2.29 -10.95
CA TYR A 297 -7.04 -1.09 -10.14
C TYR A 297 -6.99 -1.41 -8.64
N ASP A 298 -6.79 -2.66 -8.24
CA ASP A 298 -6.74 -3.03 -6.82
C ASP A 298 -5.39 -2.61 -6.16
N GLN A 299 -4.41 -2.17 -6.97
CA GLN A 299 -3.12 -1.64 -6.56
C GLN A 299 -2.85 -0.24 -7.14
N LEU A 300 -2.04 0.56 -6.44
CA LEU A 300 -1.59 1.89 -6.91
C LEU A 300 -0.58 1.80 -8.07
N GLY A 301 0.30 0.79 -8.03
CA GLY A 301 1.35 0.58 -9.01
C GLY A 301 2.47 1.62 -9.01
N TYR A 302 3.14 1.76 -10.15
CA TYR A 302 4.32 2.61 -10.37
C TYR A 302 5.51 2.25 -9.48
N GLY A 303 5.67 1.00 -9.07
CA GLY A 303 6.69 0.62 -8.09
C GLY A 303 8.13 0.75 -8.59
N THR A 304 8.40 0.58 -9.90
CA THR A 304 9.72 0.87 -10.47
C THR A 304 10.12 2.33 -10.25
N LEU A 305 9.17 3.26 -10.41
CA LEU A 305 9.39 4.67 -10.14
C LEU A 305 9.54 4.94 -8.63
N MET A 306 8.69 4.33 -7.81
CA MET A 306 8.54 4.69 -6.39
C MET A 306 9.55 4.02 -5.47
N PHE A 307 10.03 2.83 -5.81
CA PHE A 307 10.75 1.97 -4.88
C PHE A 307 12.12 1.52 -5.37
N THR A 308 12.53 1.84 -6.61
CA THR A 308 13.89 1.55 -7.06
C THR A 308 14.90 2.28 -6.18
N LEU A 309 15.74 1.53 -5.49
CA LEU A 309 16.82 2.03 -4.66
C LEU A 309 18.17 1.74 -5.33
N PRO A 310 19.16 2.65 -5.25
CA PRO A 310 20.53 2.35 -5.62
C PRO A 310 21.04 1.14 -4.81
N GLN A 311 21.78 0.26 -5.47
CA GLN A 311 22.35 -0.92 -4.82
C GLN A 311 23.53 -0.51 -3.92
N ALA A 312 23.30 -0.18 -2.64
CA ALA A 312 24.29 -0.27 -1.53
C ALA A 312 23.78 0.24 -0.15
N THR A 313 24.29 -0.45 0.88
CA THR A 313 24.25 -0.26 2.36
C THR A 313 22.89 -0.48 3.04
N PRO A 314 22.78 -1.45 3.97
CA PRO A 314 21.56 -1.65 4.74
C PRO A 314 21.11 -0.37 5.46
N ILE A 315 19.85 0.03 5.26
CA ILE A 315 19.26 1.21 5.90
C ILE A 315 18.25 0.73 6.94
N PHE A 316 18.46 1.11 8.20
CA PHE A 316 17.51 0.90 9.29
C PHE A 316 16.28 1.81 9.11
N PRO A 317 15.11 1.46 9.68
CA PRO A 317 13.96 2.35 9.61
C PRO A 317 14.34 3.73 10.18
N PRO A 318 13.72 4.82 9.70
CA PRO A 318 13.94 6.14 10.28
C PRO A 318 13.76 6.06 11.81
N ALA A 319 14.77 6.49 12.57
CA ALA A 319 14.75 6.35 14.02
C ALA A 319 13.48 6.99 14.62
N LYS A 320 12.75 6.24 15.47
CA LYS A 320 11.64 6.77 16.27
C LYS A 320 12.17 7.88 17.18
N ARG A 321 12.03 9.14 16.78
CA ARG A 321 12.46 10.26 17.63
C ARG A 321 11.48 10.46 18.78
N THR A 322 11.91 10.14 20.00
CA THR A 322 11.26 10.61 21.23
C THR A 322 11.37 12.14 21.31
N LYS A 323 10.28 12.79 21.74
CA LYS A 323 10.20 14.25 22.00
C LYS A 323 11.46 14.72 22.74
N THR A 324 12.38 15.35 22.02
CA THR A 324 13.42 16.20 22.61
C THR A 324 13.12 17.64 22.22
N SER A 325 13.24 18.53 23.21
CA SER A 325 13.18 19.97 23.02
C SER A 325 14.18 20.40 21.95
N ALA A 326 13.81 21.40 21.14
CA ALA A 326 14.64 21.85 20.03
C ALA A 326 15.98 22.44 20.54
N PRO A 327 17.14 22.06 19.97
CA PRO A 327 18.25 22.98 19.90
C PRO A 327 18.04 23.90 18.69
N SER A 328 18.15 25.19 18.96
CA SER A 328 18.30 26.27 17.99
C SER A 328 19.58 26.08 17.17
N GLY A 329 19.46 26.23 15.84
CA GLY A 329 20.58 26.52 14.94
C GLY A 329 21.45 25.32 14.52
N VAL A 330 21.24 24.81 13.31
CA VAL A 330 22.28 24.10 12.53
C VAL A 330 22.11 24.45 11.05
N PHE A 331 23.19 24.92 10.42
CA PHE A 331 23.34 25.14 8.98
C PHE A 331 23.97 23.90 8.32
N VAL A 332 23.68 23.61 7.04
CA VAL A 332 24.41 22.59 6.26
C VAL A 332 24.92 23.16 4.93
N SER A 333 26.18 22.84 4.67
CA SER A 333 27.03 23.22 3.54
C SER A 333 26.80 22.35 2.30
N ASN A 334 26.86 22.97 1.12
CA ASN A 334 26.76 22.33 -0.19
C ASN A 334 28.03 21.54 -0.56
N MET A 335 27.93 20.22 -0.66
CA MET A 335 28.70 19.43 -1.62
C MET A 335 28.05 18.05 -1.80
N LEU A 336 27.84 17.67 -3.08
CA LEU A 336 27.30 16.40 -3.62
C LEU A 336 25.77 16.39 -3.83
N GLY A 337 25.34 16.56 -5.09
CA GLY A 337 23.96 16.49 -5.55
C GLY A 337 23.26 15.17 -5.22
N ARG A 338 22.54 15.18 -4.10
CA ARG A 338 21.75 14.07 -3.59
C ARG A 338 20.36 14.58 -3.25
N VAL A 339 19.33 13.85 -3.65
CA VAL A 339 18.00 13.94 -3.03
C VAL A 339 18.13 13.37 -1.62
N ILE A 340 17.85 14.19 -0.61
CA ILE A 340 17.90 13.78 0.80
C ILE A 340 16.52 14.00 1.42
N TRP A 341 16.00 12.95 2.05
CA TRP A 341 14.80 13.00 2.87
C TRP A 341 15.00 13.95 4.04
N MET A 342 14.21 15.03 4.11
CA MET A 342 14.22 15.94 5.26
C MET A 342 12.81 16.12 5.83
N PRO A 343 12.53 15.64 7.07
CA PRO A 343 11.22 15.80 7.70
C PRO A 343 11.05 17.19 8.33
N ARG A 344 9.88 17.82 8.11
CA ARG A 344 9.43 18.99 8.91
C ARG A 344 8.69 18.50 10.16
N ARG A 345 8.96 19.19 11.28
CA ARG A 345 8.22 19.07 12.54
C ARG A 345 7.00 19.98 12.49
N GLU A 346 5.80 19.40 12.42
CA GLU A 346 4.59 20.05 12.91
C GLU A 346 4.15 19.39 14.23
N SER A 347 3.38 20.13 15.03
CA SER A 347 3.12 19.87 16.46
C SER A 347 2.44 18.52 16.78
N THR A 348 2.05 17.76 15.76
CA THR A 348 1.29 16.50 15.84
C THR A 348 2.13 15.23 15.66
N GLY A 349 3.43 15.33 15.31
CA GLY A 349 4.35 14.19 15.39
C GLY A 349 4.32 13.19 14.22
N ILE A 350 3.96 13.65 13.02
CA ILE A 350 4.02 12.87 11.78
C ILE A 350 5.01 13.48 10.78
N TYR A 351 5.60 12.61 9.96
CA TYR A 351 6.64 12.96 8.99
C TYR A 351 6.02 13.21 7.62
N VAL A 352 6.31 14.37 7.02
CA VAL A 352 5.90 14.73 5.65
C VAL A 352 7.13 14.99 4.77
N LEU A 353 7.07 14.54 3.52
CA LEU A 353 8.12 14.63 2.50
C LEU A 353 8.23 16.04 1.89
N LYS A 354 9.42 16.67 1.92
CA LYS A 354 9.76 17.85 1.09
C LYS A 354 11.09 17.62 0.34
N ILE A 355 11.13 17.99 -0.94
CA ILE A 355 12.37 18.12 -1.73
C ILE A 355 13.02 19.47 -1.36
N PRO A 356 14.36 19.57 -1.19
CA PRO A 356 15.00 20.83 -0.81
C PRO A 356 14.80 21.93 -1.86
N GLU A 357 14.44 23.13 -1.40
CA GLU A 357 14.30 24.35 -2.21
C GLU A 357 15.56 24.71 -3.01
N SER A 358 16.73 24.20 -2.61
CA SER A 358 18.01 24.44 -3.27
C SER A 358 18.21 23.71 -4.60
N GLU A 359 17.32 22.78 -4.99
CA GLU A 359 17.35 22.13 -6.31
C GLU A 359 16.42 22.78 -7.35
N MET A 360 15.56 23.74 -6.96
CA MET A 360 14.60 24.39 -7.87
C MET A 360 15.23 25.29 -8.96
N ASN A 361 16.55 25.49 -8.99
CA ASN A 361 17.19 26.49 -9.86
C ASN A 361 18.25 25.94 -10.85
N ARG A 362 18.21 24.64 -11.22
CA ARG A 362 19.10 24.13 -12.29
C ARG A 362 18.32 23.62 -13.50
N ARG A 363 18.07 24.58 -14.41
CA ARG A 363 17.91 24.47 -15.88
C ARG A 363 17.41 23.13 -16.43
N ALA A 364 16.16 23.15 -16.88
CA ALA A 364 15.60 22.18 -17.82
C ALA A 364 16.45 22.10 -19.12
N PRO A 365 16.68 20.91 -19.69
CA PRO A 365 16.97 20.81 -21.12
C PRO A 365 15.68 21.13 -21.88
N VAL A 366 15.74 22.18 -22.68
CA VAL A 366 14.74 22.48 -23.71
C VAL A 366 14.78 21.33 -24.72
N PHE A 367 13.68 20.59 -24.86
CA PHE A 367 13.41 19.82 -26.06
C PHE A 367 12.34 20.57 -26.87
N HIS A 368 12.79 21.10 -28.00
CA HIS A 368 11.97 21.66 -29.07
C HIS A 368 11.43 20.53 -29.97
N PRO A 369 10.39 20.80 -30.77
CA PRO A 369 9.08 20.13 -30.82
C PRO A 369 9.07 18.66 -31.26
#